data_AF-A0A5N5SHB6-F1
#
_entry.id   AF-A0A5N5SHB6-F1
#
_cell.length_a   1.000
_cell.length_b   1.000
_cell.length_c   1.000
_cell.angle_alpha   90.00
_cell.angle_beta   90.00
_cell.angle_gamma   90.00
#
_symmetry.space_group_name_H-M   'P 1'
#
loop_
_entity.id
_entity.type
_entity.pdbx_description
1 polymer ?
#
loop_
_entity_poly.entity_id
_entity_poly.type
_entity_poly.pdbx_seq_one_letter_code
_entity_poly.pdbx_strand_id
1 'polypeptide(L)'
;MPFEQYVLLVIPESEDYNFVYVEEKGLVDFFRPRLSTGEHQHFLPVGPEAIVEVFLPFAIKKQAGTIEIVIKMRTQVAWDEESWEIEVKPEGAPVIKHTSVLLDLKSRALFYEFLDIPIDESPIIQNSLLRRFVAGSPQASISISGDVFGPTSEDISVHYDNAFKGQRSLKSTDGLAFNFGATLWTLHYMRLTNQLTISEATAAFDFLNVQMAGILTQLKLTAWVTNLFQNAMFEEWEYLIYVDPRVLTDAVKFMLKHQNPDGDFGETEFYNITLDHKYRYQKSSFPNDVSIGLTALVTATIKEVVDSLHGTIRKRANQAILRAQSLIFCFKLLSI
;
A
#
# COMPACT_ATOMS: atom_id res chain seq x y z
N MET A 1 11.27 55.75 7.47
CA MET A 1 11.70 55.11 8.73
C MET A 1 10.81 53.89 8.95
N PRO A 2 11.37 52.74 9.34
CA PRO A 2 10.56 51.60 9.77
C PRO A 2 9.76 52.01 11.02
N PHE A 3 8.44 51.81 11.02
CA PHE A 3 7.56 52.15 12.15
C PHE A 3 6.87 50.90 12.68
N GLU A 4 6.59 50.89 13.98
CA GLU A 4 5.77 49.87 14.62
C GLU A 4 4.37 49.88 14.02
N GLN A 5 3.88 48.71 13.62
CA GLN A 5 2.54 48.54 13.08
C GLN A 5 1.69 47.75 14.07
N TYR A 6 0.42 48.14 14.16
CA TYR A 6 -0.54 47.37 14.93
C TYR A 6 -1.34 46.49 13.98
N VAL A 7 -1.33 45.19 14.26
CA VAL A 7 -2.04 44.17 13.51
C VAL A 7 -3.21 43.69 14.36
N LEU A 8 -4.42 43.75 13.80
CA LEU A 8 -5.60 43.09 14.30
C LEU A 8 -5.73 41.74 13.58
N LEU A 9 -5.47 40.66 14.30
CA LEU A 9 -5.71 39.30 13.85
C LEU A 9 -7.13 38.89 14.26
N VAL A 10 -7.96 38.56 13.28
CA VAL A 10 -9.35 38.18 13.44
C VAL A 10 -9.53 36.76 12.97
N ILE A 11 -10.12 35.93 13.82
CA ILE A 11 -10.49 34.57 13.47
C ILE A 11 -12.00 34.47 13.53
N PRO A 12 -12.67 34.29 12.37
CA PRO A 12 -14.12 34.19 12.31
C PRO A 12 -14.65 33.02 13.14
N GLU A 13 -15.91 33.15 13.54
CA GLU A 13 -16.67 32.03 14.10
C GLU A 13 -16.83 30.92 13.05
N SER A 14 -16.67 29.67 13.49
CA SER A 14 -16.87 28.49 12.65
C SER A 14 -17.69 27.45 13.41
N GLU A 15 -18.50 26.70 12.67
CA GLU A 15 -19.20 25.54 13.23
C GLU A 15 -18.24 24.37 13.49
N ASP A 16 -17.09 24.31 12.82
CA ASP A 16 -16.17 23.18 12.84
C ASP A 16 -15.21 23.17 14.05
N TYR A 17 -14.94 24.34 14.64
CA TYR A 17 -14.01 24.48 15.76
C TYR A 17 -14.51 25.47 16.82
N ASN A 18 -13.96 25.34 18.02
CA ASN A 18 -14.03 26.31 19.10
C ASN A 18 -12.61 26.77 19.46
N PHE A 19 -12.52 27.84 20.24
CA PHE A 19 -11.26 28.25 20.83
C PHE A 19 -11.08 27.69 22.22
N VAL A 20 -9.86 27.30 22.54
CA VAL A 20 -9.47 26.95 23.90
C VAL A 20 -9.06 28.21 24.62
N TYR A 21 -9.75 28.53 25.71
CA TYR A 21 -9.40 29.66 26.54
C TYR A 21 -8.10 29.36 27.31
N VAL A 22 -7.10 30.20 27.11
CA VAL A 22 -5.83 30.11 27.84
C VAL A 22 -5.98 30.90 29.13
N GLU A 23 -5.96 30.21 30.27
CA GLU A 23 -6.14 30.83 31.59
C GLU A 23 -4.87 31.60 32.02
N GLU A 24 -4.94 32.25 33.18
CA GLU A 24 -3.82 32.99 33.76
C GLU A 24 -2.54 32.14 33.79
N LYS A 25 -1.41 32.77 33.43
CA LYS A 25 -0.08 32.15 33.33
C LYS A 25 0.09 31.10 32.21
N GLY A 26 -0.83 31.05 31.24
CA GLY A 26 -0.69 30.16 30.09
C GLY A 26 -1.09 28.71 30.38
N LEU A 27 -1.82 28.47 31.46
CA LEU A 27 -2.25 27.12 31.86
C LEU A 27 -3.59 26.78 31.20
N VAL A 28 -3.72 25.53 30.77
CA VAL A 28 -4.94 24.97 30.16
C VAL A 28 -5.22 23.61 30.81
N ASP A 29 -6.48 23.35 31.14
CA ASP A 29 -6.90 22.03 31.62
C ASP A 29 -6.92 21.02 30.46
N PHE A 30 -6.27 19.87 30.65
CA PHE A 30 -6.10 18.86 29.59
C PHE A 30 -7.38 18.12 29.24
N PHE A 31 -8.24 17.84 30.22
CA PHE A 31 -9.41 16.98 30.00
C PHE A 31 -10.71 17.76 29.79
N ARG A 32 -10.79 18.97 30.34
CA ARG A 32 -11.98 19.84 30.24
C ARG A 32 -11.55 21.30 30.08
N PRO A 33 -10.89 21.64 28.95
CA PRO A 33 -10.55 23.02 28.68
C PRO A 33 -11.81 23.87 28.60
N ARG A 34 -11.73 25.10 29.09
CA ARG A 34 -12.79 26.09 28.88
C ARG A 34 -12.79 26.47 27.41
N LEU A 35 -13.93 26.32 26.75
CA LEU A 35 -14.09 26.65 25.34
C LEU A 35 -14.80 27.99 25.17
N SER A 36 -14.40 28.74 24.15
CA SER A 36 -15.07 29.96 23.69
C SER A 36 -15.55 29.81 22.25
N THR A 37 -16.66 30.47 21.96
CA THR A 37 -17.32 30.53 20.65
C THR A 37 -17.39 31.97 20.18
N GLY A 38 -17.65 32.17 18.89
CA GLY A 38 -17.70 33.50 18.27
C GLY A 38 -16.40 33.91 17.60
N GLU A 39 -16.37 35.17 17.17
CA GLU A 39 -15.19 35.77 16.56
C GLU A 39 -14.14 36.10 17.63
N HIS A 40 -12.90 35.72 17.37
CA HIS A 40 -11.77 36.01 18.23
C HIS A 40 -10.86 37.07 17.59
N GLN A 41 -10.52 38.09 18.39
CA GLN A 41 -9.70 39.21 17.95
C GLN A 41 -8.46 39.34 18.83
N HIS A 42 -7.29 39.38 18.21
CA HIS A 42 -6.01 39.62 18.86
C HIS A 42 -5.37 40.88 18.30
N PHE A 43 -5.05 41.83 19.17
CA PHE A 43 -4.38 43.06 18.80
C PHE A 43 -2.90 42.95 19.16
N LEU A 44 -2.03 43.01 18.16
CA LEU A 44 -0.61 42.71 18.30
C LEU A 44 0.24 43.86 17.76
N PRO A 45 1.12 44.46 18.58
CA PRO A 45 2.17 45.35 18.09
C PRO A 45 3.28 44.55 17.42
N VAL A 46 3.63 44.92 16.19
CA VAL A 46 4.73 44.33 15.44
C VAL A 46 5.77 45.41 15.17
N GLY A 47 6.97 45.20 15.72
CA GLY A 47 8.10 46.10 15.52
C GLY A 47 8.60 46.12 14.07
N PRO A 48 9.37 47.15 13.70
CA PRO A 48 9.97 47.21 12.37
C PRO A 48 10.91 46.03 12.13
N GLU A 49 10.77 45.38 10.97
CA GLU A 49 11.56 44.19 10.59
C GLU A 49 11.49 43.05 11.62
N ALA A 50 10.46 43.04 12.47
CA ALA A 50 10.24 42.02 13.50
C ALA A 50 9.21 40.99 13.05
N ILE A 51 9.31 39.80 13.64
CA ILE A 51 8.36 38.70 13.48
C ILE A 51 7.75 38.43 14.85
N VAL A 52 6.43 38.28 14.90
CA VAL A 52 5.69 37.90 16.10
C VAL A 52 4.98 36.58 15.83
N GLU A 53 5.26 35.57 16.66
CA GLU A 53 4.59 34.28 16.60
C GLU A 53 3.34 34.29 17.48
N VAL A 54 2.24 33.73 16.95
CA VAL A 54 0.95 33.67 17.64
C VAL A 54 0.49 32.22 17.69
N PHE A 55 0.27 31.72 18.90
CA PHE A 55 -0.27 30.38 19.11
C PHE A 55 -1.79 30.45 19.24
N LEU A 56 -2.49 29.72 18.37
CA LEU A 56 -3.94 29.70 18.30
C LEU A 56 -4.46 28.30 18.65
N PRO A 57 -4.95 28.09 19.88
CA PRO A 57 -5.38 26.77 20.32
C PRO A 57 -6.84 26.53 19.90
N PHE A 58 -7.03 25.66 18.91
CA PHE A 58 -8.35 25.25 18.43
C PHE A 58 -8.78 23.92 19.07
N ALA A 59 -10.05 23.86 19.47
CA ALA A 59 -10.75 22.63 19.84
C ALA A 59 -11.68 22.23 18.69
N ILE A 60 -11.26 21.23 17.91
CA ILE A 60 -12.02 20.76 16.75
C ILE A 60 -13.25 19.99 17.22
N LYS A 61 -14.44 20.33 16.67
CA LYS A 61 -15.70 19.65 17.00
C LYS A 61 -15.95 18.44 16.12
N LYS A 62 -15.52 18.51 14.86
CA LYS A 62 -15.70 17.46 13.86
C LYS A 62 -14.91 16.21 14.24
N GLN A 63 -15.52 15.04 14.15
CA GLN A 63 -14.87 13.76 14.48
C GLN A 63 -13.97 13.24 13.35
N ALA A 64 -14.31 13.54 12.09
CA ALA A 64 -13.54 13.13 10.91
C ALA A 64 -13.83 14.02 9.69
N GLY A 65 -12.85 14.14 8.81
CA GLY A 65 -12.94 14.87 7.52
C GLY A 65 -12.16 16.19 7.52
N THR A 66 -12.26 16.94 6.43
CA THR A 66 -11.55 18.21 6.28
C THR A 66 -12.31 19.34 6.97
N ILE A 67 -11.56 20.24 7.62
CA ILE A 67 -12.02 21.53 8.15
C ILE A 67 -11.19 22.63 7.52
N GLU A 68 -11.76 23.82 7.38
CA GLU A 68 -11.06 25.01 6.91
C GLU A 68 -10.94 26.01 8.06
N ILE A 69 -9.72 26.49 8.31
CA ILE A 69 -9.45 27.55 9.28
C ILE A 69 -9.05 28.80 8.52
N VAL A 70 -9.87 29.84 8.63
CA VAL A 70 -9.65 31.13 7.99
C VAL A 70 -9.08 32.10 9.02
N ILE A 71 -7.97 32.76 8.70
CA ILE A 71 -7.40 33.83 9.51
C ILE A 71 -7.35 35.11 8.70
N LYS A 72 -7.92 36.17 9.25
CA LYS A 72 -7.92 37.50 8.67
C LYS A 72 -6.99 38.40 9.46
N MET A 73 -6.13 39.13 8.78
CA MET A 73 -5.23 40.09 9.39
C MET A 73 -5.54 41.48 8.85
N ARG A 74 -5.52 42.48 9.73
CA ARG A 74 -5.80 43.87 9.35
C ARG A 74 -4.86 44.83 10.05
N THR A 75 -4.23 45.71 9.29
CA THR A 75 -3.44 46.84 9.81
C THR A 75 -4.20 48.15 9.58
N GLN A 76 -3.61 49.30 9.92
CA GLN A 76 -4.25 50.58 9.60
C GLN A 76 -4.36 50.84 8.08
N VAL A 77 -3.53 50.18 7.28
CA VAL A 77 -3.36 50.49 5.85
C VAL A 77 -3.71 49.33 4.92
N ALA A 78 -3.71 48.09 5.41
CA ALA A 78 -3.92 46.90 4.60
C ALA A 78 -4.74 45.84 5.36
N TRP A 79 -5.24 44.87 4.61
CA TRP A 79 -5.84 43.65 5.12
C TRP A 79 -5.35 42.47 4.30
N ASP A 80 -5.35 41.30 4.91
CA ASP A 80 -4.94 40.03 4.30
C ASP A 80 -5.78 38.89 4.88
N GLU A 81 -5.93 37.81 4.13
CA GLU A 81 -6.73 36.65 4.51
C GLU A 81 -6.08 35.36 4.00
N GLU A 82 -5.87 34.42 4.91
CA GLU A 82 -5.27 33.13 4.63
C GLU A 82 -6.18 32.02 5.15
N SER A 83 -6.31 30.94 4.38
CA SER A 83 -7.15 29.79 4.73
C SER A 83 -6.34 28.50 4.70
N TRP A 84 -6.47 27.69 5.76
CA TRP A 84 -5.79 26.40 5.89
C TRP A 84 -6.77 25.25 5.99
N GLU A 85 -6.60 24.26 5.12
CA GLU A 85 -7.32 23.00 5.22
C GLU A 85 -6.59 22.03 6.17
N ILE A 86 -7.33 21.51 7.15
CA ILE A 86 -6.83 20.52 8.10
C ILE A 86 -7.65 19.24 7.97
N GLU A 87 -6.97 18.12 7.71
CA GLU A 87 -7.58 16.79 7.69
C GLU A 87 -7.70 16.26 9.14
N VAL A 88 -8.94 16.18 9.64
CA VAL A 88 -9.24 15.58 10.94
C VAL A 88 -9.41 14.08 10.77
N LYS A 89 -8.57 13.31 11.46
CA LYS A 89 -8.63 11.84 11.43
C LYS A 89 -9.44 11.34 12.64
N PRO A 90 -10.31 10.33 12.44
CA PRO A 90 -11.02 9.73 13.55
C PRO A 90 -10.05 9.02 14.49
N GLU A 91 -10.46 8.89 15.75
CA GLU A 91 -9.74 8.11 16.75
C GLU A 91 -9.79 6.59 16.46
N GLY A 92 -8.88 5.84 17.09
CA GLY A 92 -8.87 4.37 17.02
C GLY A 92 -8.09 3.80 15.85
N ALA A 93 -8.37 2.53 15.52
CA ALA A 93 -7.70 1.79 14.45
C ALA A 93 -8.67 1.59 13.27
N PRO A 94 -8.26 1.89 12.02
CA PRO A 94 -9.13 1.75 10.86
C PRO A 94 -9.39 0.27 10.57
N VAL A 95 -10.66 -0.08 10.37
CA VAL A 95 -11.09 -1.41 9.91
C VAL A 95 -11.65 -1.27 8.50
N ILE A 96 -10.85 -1.64 7.49
CA ILE A 96 -11.29 -1.61 6.10
C ILE A 96 -11.88 -2.97 5.74
N LYS A 97 -13.09 -2.94 5.17
CA LYS A 97 -13.77 -4.10 4.61
C LYS A 97 -14.00 -3.88 3.12
N HIS A 98 -13.78 -4.93 2.35
CA HIS A 98 -14.02 -4.93 0.91
C HIS A 98 -15.11 -5.95 0.60
N THR A 99 -16.16 -5.50 -0.07
CA THR A 99 -17.21 -6.36 -0.62
C THR A 99 -17.21 -6.16 -2.12
N SER A 100 -16.90 -7.21 -2.88
CA SER A 100 -16.95 -7.20 -4.34
C SER A 100 -18.16 -7.98 -4.84
N VAL A 101 -18.77 -7.47 -5.90
CA VAL A 101 -19.90 -8.10 -6.58
C VAL A 101 -19.58 -8.12 -8.07
N LEU A 102 -19.68 -9.29 -8.69
CA LEU A 102 -19.57 -9.42 -10.15
C LEU A 102 -20.95 -9.19 -10.78
N LEU A 103 -21.06 -8.16 -11.60
CA LEU A 103 -22.29 -7.85 -12.33
C LEU A 103 -22.24 -8.48 -13.73
N ASP A 104 -22.98 -9.56 -13.95
CA ASP A 104 -23.17 -10.16 -15.27
C ASP A 104 -24.49 -9.70 -15.90
N LEU A 105 -24.39 -8.76 -16.84
CA LEU A 105 -25.53 -8.20 -17.58
C LEU A 105 -25.88 -8.97 -18.87
N LYS A 106 -25.18 -10.07 -19.18
CA LYS A 106 -25.46 -10.83 -20.42
C LYS A 106 -26.79 -11.56 -20.37
N SER A 107 -27.19 -12.03 -19.19
CA SER A 107 -28.39 -12.86 -19.03
C SER A 107 -29.65 -12.07 -18.69
N ARG A 108 -29.53 -10.82 -18.22
CA ARG A 108 -30.65 -10.00 -17.73
C ARG A 108 -30.37 -8.52 -17.94
N ALA A 109 -31.40 -7.77 -18.38
CA ALA A 109 -31.34 -6.32 -18.54
C ALA A 109 -31.35 -5.54 -17.21
N LEU A 110 -31.74 -6.19 -16.12
CA LEU A 110 -31.87 -5.59 -14.79
C LEU A 110 -31.32 -6.58 -13.75
N PHE A 111 -30.34 -6.13 -12.97
CA PHE A 111 -29.74 -6.91 -11.89
C PHE A 111 -29.64 -6.01 -10.65
N TYR A 112 -30.17 -6.48 -9.53
CA TYR A 112 -30.12 -5.78 -8.25
C TYR A 112 -29.32 -6.63 -7.27
N GLU A 113 -28.27 -6.04 -6.71
CA GLU A 113 -27.55 -6.61 -5.57
C GLU A 113 -27.61 -5.61 -4.42
N PHE A 114 -27.87 -6.12 -3.21
CA PHE A 114 -27.90 -5.31 -2.00
C PHE A 114 -26.62 -5.54 -1.22
N LEU A 115 -25.90 -4.46 -0.92
CA LEU A 115 -24.70 -4.50 -0.11
C LEU A 115 -25.08 -4.24 1.35
N ASP A 116 -24.79 -5.21 2.22
CA ASP A 116 -24.93 -5.04 3.66
C ASP A 116 -23.78 -4.18 4.19
N ILE A 117 -24.00 -2.87 4.25
CA ILE A 117 -23.04 -1.92 4.81
C ILE A 117 -23.35 -1.78 6.31
N PRO A 118 -22.42 -2.14 7.21
CA PRO A 118 -22.60 -1.88 8.64
C PRO A 118 -22.58 -0.36 8.86
N ILE A 119 -23.74 0.21 9.15
CA ILE A 119 -23.87 1.62 9.54
C ILE A 119 -23.77 1.67 11.07
N ASP A 120 -23.08 2.69 11.59
CA ASP A 120 -23.02 2.95 13.01
C ASP A 120 -24.42 3.23 13.58
N GLU A 121 -24.80 2.49 14.61
CA GLU A 121 -25.93 2.88 15.48
C GLU A 121 -25.49 3.98 16.47
N SER A 122 -26.48 4.58 17.13
CA SER A 122 -26.33 5.67 18.11
C SER A 122 -25.06 5.57 18.98
N PRO A 123 -24.36 6.69 19.26
CA PRO A 123 -23.17 6.70 20.10
C PRO A 123 -23.41 6.26 21.56
N ILE A 124 -24.67 6.10 21.96
CA ILE A 124 -25.09 5.78 23.33
C ILE A 124 -25.22 4.26 23.47
N ILE A 125 -24.18 3.60 23.97
CA ILE A 125 -24.27 2.22 24.44
C ILE A 125 -24.62 2.26 25.93
N GLN A 126 -25.79 1.76 26.31
CA GLN A 126 -26.17 1.66 27.72
C GLN A 126 -25.18 0.74 28.46
N ASN A 127 -24.61 1.23 29.56
CA ASN A 127 -23.75 0.47 30.49
C ASN A 127 -22.42 -0.07 29.95
N SER A 128 -21.88 0.47 28.84
CA SER A 128 -20.52 0.14 28.37
C SER A 128 -19.70 1.39 28.09
N LEU A 129 -18.50 1.47 28.68
CA LEU A 129 -17.49 2.47 28.32
C LEU A 129 -16.76 2.10 27.02
N LEU A 130 -16.67 0.81 26.71
CA LEU A 130 -16.01 0.33 25.50
C LEU A 130 -16.97 0.44 24.32
N ARG A 131 -16.55 1.20 23.31
CA ARG A 131 -17.23 1.33 22.03
C ARG A 131 -16.53 0.43 21.01
N ARG A 132 -17.31 -0.25 20.16
CA ARG A 132 -16.77 -1.08 19.07
C ARG A 132 -16.37 -0.26 17.85
N PHE A 133 -16.92 0.94 17.71
CA PHE A 133 -16.70 1.86 16.60
C PHE A 133 -16.70 3.32 17.11
N VAL A 134 -16.09 4.22 16.33
CA VAL A 134 -16.10 5.66 16.61
C VAL A 134 -17.25 6.29 15.83
N ALA A 135 -18.20 6.90 16.52
CA ALA A 135 -19.38 7.46 15.88
C ALA A 135 -19.00 8.55 14.85
N GLY A 136 -19.56 8.45 13.64
CA GLY A 136 -19.30 9.39 12.55
C GLY A 136 -17.97 9.16 11.83
N SER A 137 -17.25 8.08 12.17
CA SER A 137 -16.05 7.63 11.45
C SER A 137 -16.27 6.77 10.19
N PRO A 138 -17.44 6.12 9.95
CA PRO A 138 -17.61 5.28 8.77
C PRO A 138 -17.44 6.07 7.47
N GLN A 139 -16.60 5.56 6.60
CA GLN A 139 -16.39 6.06 5.24
C GLN A 139 -16.57 4.90 4.26
N ALA A 140 -17.25 5.17 3.14
CA ALA A 140 -17.44 4.21 2.08
C ALA A 140 -16.99 4.81 0.75
N SER A 141 -16.36 3.98 -0.09
CA SER A 141 -16.06 4.29 -1.48
C SER A 141 -16.58 3.15 -2.34
N ILE A 142 -17.17 3.49 -3.48
CA ILE A 142 -17.67 2.51 -4.46
C ILE A 142 -16.81 2.68 -5.71
N SER A 143 -16.22 1.58 -6.18
CA SER A 143 -15.52 1.53 -7.46
C SER A 143 -16.23 0.54 -8.37
N ILE A 144 -16.53 0.99 -9.59
CA ILE A 144 -17.14 0.15 -10.62
C ILE A 144 -16.11 -0.01 -11.73
N SER A 145 -15.84 -1.25 -12.11
CA SER A 145 -15.05 -1.54 -13.31
C SER A 145 -15.90 -2.24 -14.34
N GLY A 146 -15.68 -1.90 -15.61
CA GLY A 146 -16.28 -2.59 -16.75
C GLY A 146 -15.58 -3.91 -17.09
N ASP A 147 -14.50 -4.26 -16.38
CA ASP A 147 -13.68 -5.42 -16.67
C ASP A 147 -13.38 -6.29 -15.43
N VAL A 148 -13.14 -7.58 -15.65
CA VAL A 148 -12.90 -8.60 -14.60
C VAL A 148 -11.51 -8.46 -13.97
N PHE A 149 -10.55 -7.93 -14.73
CA PHE A 149 -9.19 -7.65 -14.21
C PHE A 149 -9.19 -6.52 -13.16
N GLY A 150 -10.34 -5.86 -12.96
CA GLY A 150 -10.55 -4.82 -11.96
C GLY A 150 -10.55 -3.44 -12.59
N PRO A 151 -10.71 -2.37 -11.79
CA PRO A 151 -10.45 -1.03 -12.29
C PRO A 151 -8.94 -0.96 -12.52
N THR A 152 -8.51 -1.09 -13.77
CA THR A 152 -7.22 -0.55 -14.15
C THR A 152 -7.28 0.91 -13.74
N SER A 153 -6.40 1.29 -12.81
CA SER A 153 -6.25 2.67 -12.40
C SER A 153 -6.11 3.54 -13.65
N GLU A 154 -6.45 4.82 -13.54
CA GLU A 154 -6.17 5.80 -14.62
C GLU A 154 -4.70 5.67 -15.09
N ASP A 155 -3.81 5.27 -14.18
CA ASP A 155 -2.45 4.82 -14.45
C ASP A 155 -2.34 3.29 -14.61
N ILE A 156 -1.68 2.83 -15.67
CA ILE A 156 -1.35 1.39 -15.89
C ILE A 156 -0.42 0.84 -14.79
N SER A 157 0.39 1.72 -14.19
CA SER A 157 1.36 1.39 -13.14
C SER A 157 0.69 1.12 -11.80
N VAL A 158 0.94 -0.07 -11.23
CA VAL A 158 0.35 -0.48 -9.95
C VAL A 158 1.38 -0.39 -8.83
N HIS A 159 1.14 0.48 -7.86
CA HIS A 159 1.93 0.60 -6.64
C HIS A 159 1.28 -0.15 -5.47
N TYR A 160 2.06 -0.82 -4.63
CA TYR A 160 1.55 -1.57 -3.47
C TYR A 160 0.79 -0.68 -2.50
N ASP A 161 1.24 0.57 -2.29
CA ASP A 161 0.52 1.52 -1.43
C ASP A 161 -0.90 1.79 -1.94
N ASN A 162 -1.09 1.90 -3.25
CA ASN A 162 -2.40 2.08 -3.85
C ASN A 162 -3.22 0.78 -3.78
N ALA A 163 -2.60 -0.36 -4.12
CA ALA A 163 -3.25 -1.67 -4.10
C ALA A 163 -3.75 -2.08 -2.71
N PHE A 164 -3.00 -1.71 -1.66
CA PHE A 164 -3.34 -2.00 -0.26
C PHE A 164 -3.90 -0.78 0.49
N LYS A 165 -4.24 0.31 -0.20
CA LYS A 165 -4.79 1.56 0.38
C LYS A 165 -3.98 2.07 1.60
N GLY A 166 -2.64 2.04 1.50
CA GLY A 166 -1.71 2.46 2.54
C GLY A 166 -1.72 1.60 3.81
N GLN A 167 -2.47 0.49 3.85
CA GLN A 167 -2.55 -0.38 5.03
C GLN A 167 -1.37 -1.32 5.18
N ARG A 168 -0.67 -1.59 4.09
CA ARG A 168 0.49 -2.48 4.08
C ARG A 168 1.69 -1.71 3.56
N SER A 169 2.62 -1.44 4.47
CA SER A 169 3.97 -1.02 4.07
C SER A 169 4.75 -2.27 3.69
N LEU A 170 4.94 -2.48 2.39
CA LEU A 170 5.91 -3.44 1.90
C LEU A 170 7.28 -2.77 1.92
N LYS A 171 8.16 -3.23 2.80
CA LYS A 171 9.56 -2.78 2.83
C LYS A 171 10.42 -3.77 2.08
N SER A 172 11.59 -3.32 1.65
CA SER A 172 12.56 -4.14 0.90
C SER A 172 12.05 -4.49 -0.51
N THR A 173 12.71 -5.48 -1.09
CA THR A 173 12.51 -5.89 -2.47
C THR A 173 11.16 -6.57 -2.73
N ASP A 174 10.45 -7.03 -1.70
CA ASP A 174 9.09 -7.58 -1.87
C ASP A 174 8.11 -6.51 -2.38
N GLY A 175 8.25 -5.26 -1.92
CA GLY A 175 7.46 -4.14 -2.42
C GLY A 175 7.79 -3.81 -3.88
N LEU A 176 9.08 -3.80 -4.22
CA LEU A 176 9.54 -3.57 -5.59
C LEU A 176 9.10 -4.69 -6.55
N ALA A 177 9.21 -5.95 -6.11
CA ALA A 177 8.78 -7.12 -6.87
C ALA A 177 7.25 -7.16 -7.03
N PHE A 178 6.49 -6.73 -6.01
CA PHE A 178 5.04 -6.57 -6.13
C PHE A 178 4.69 -5.50 -7.16
N ASN A 179 5.28 -4.31 -7.05
CA ASN A 179 5.05 -3.21 -7.99
C ASN A 179 5.38 -3.63 -9.43
N PHE A 180 6.53 -4.28 -9.61
CA PHE A 180 6.97 -4.80 -10.89
C PHE A 180 6.01 -5.85 -11.42
N GLY A 181 5.68 -6.86 -10.63
CA GLY A 181 4.83 -7.96 -11.04
C GLY A 181 3.39 -7.54 -11.33
N ALA A 182 2.78 -6.74 -10.45
CA ALA A 182 1.42 -6.26 -10.65
C ALA A 182 1.31 -5.43 -11.94
N THR A 183 2.24 -4.50 -12.16
CA THR A 183 2.27 -3.70 -13.40
C THR A 183 2.53 -4.56 -14.63
N LEU A 184 3.44 -5.54 -14.55
CA LEU A 184 3.75 -6.47 -15.64
C LEU A 184 2.53 -7.30 -16.05
N TRP A 185 1.79 -7.85 -15.08
CA TRP A 185 0.59 -8.64 -15.36
C TRP A 185 -0.55 -7.77 -15.92
N THR A 186 -0.66 -6.50 -15.48
CA THR A 186 -1.56 -5.52 -16.07
C THR A 186 -1.23 -5.27 -17.56
N LEU A 187 0.04 -5.10 -17.90
CA LEU A 187 0.47 -4.94 -19.30
C LEU A 187 0.20 -6.19 -20.13
N HIS A 188 0.46 -7.39 -19.60
CA HIS A 188 0.11 -8.65 -20.26
C HIS A 188 -1.39 -8.76 -20.50
N TYR A 189 -2.20 -8.39 -19.51
CA TYR A 189 -3.66 -8.38 -19.64
C TYR A 189 -4.11 -7.46 -20.77
N MET A 190 -3.71 -6.19 -20.74
CA MET A 190 -4.06 -5.21 -21.79
C MET A 190 -3.58 -5.65 -23.17
N ARG A 191 -2.40 -6.29 -23.24
CA ARG A 191 -1.88 -6.84 -24.50
C ARG A 191 -2.79 -7.95 -25.01
N LEU A 192 -3.13 -8.94 -24.17
CA LEU A 192 -3.96 -10.09 -24.57
C LEU A 192 -5.38 -9.69 -24.97
N THR A 193 -5.91 -8.60 -24.40
CA THR A 193 -7.23 -8.05 -24.75
C THR A 193 -7.19 -7.02 -25.88
N ASN A 194 -6.02 -6.76 -26.47
CA ASN A 194 -5.79 -5.71 -27.48
C ASN A 194 -6.21 -4.30 -27.03
N GLN A 195 -6.11 -4.01 -25.73
CA GLN A 195 -6.37 -2.69 -25.13
C GLN A 195 -5.08 -1.88 -24.93
N LEU A 196 -3.90 -2.48 -25.14
CA LEU A 196 -2.62 -1.84 -24.90
C LEU A 196 -2.22 -0.87 -26.02
N THR A 197 -2.16 0.43 -25.72
CA THR A 197 -1.53 1.43 -26.59
C THR A 197 -0.09 1.70 -26.11
N ILE A 198 0.91 1.52 -26.99
CA ILE A 198 2.33 1.70 -26.61
C ILE A 198 2.62 3.12 -26.09
N SER A 199 1.99 4.14 -26.67
CA SER A 199 2.16 5.53 -26.21
C SER A 199 1.75 5.72 -24.74
N GLU A 200 0.69 5.05 -24.31
CA GLU A 200 0.17 5.11 -22.93
C GLU A 200 1.00 4.20 -22.00
N ALA A 201 1.53 3.10 -22.53
CA ALA A 201 2.33 2.14 -21.76
C ALA A 201 3.76 2.60 -21.47
N THR A 202 4.29 3.60 -22.18
CA THR A 202 5.68 4.10 -22.01
C THR A 202 6.00 4.41 -20.55
N ALA A 203 5.11 5.15 -19.87
CA ALA A 203 5.28 5.50 -18.47
C ALA A 203 5.27 4.26 -17.55
N ALA A 204 4.52 3.22 -17.90
CA ALA A 204 4.50 1.96 -17.17
C ALA A 204 5.79 1.16 -17.38
N PHE A 205 6.35 1.15 -18.59
CA PHE A 205 7.65 0.54 -18.85
C PHE A 205 8.80 1.28 -18.16
N ASP A 206 8.78 2.61 -18.14
CA ASP A 206 9.74 3.42 -17.36
C ASP A 206 9.64 3.09 -15.86
N PHE A 207 8.41 2.98 -15.34
CA PHE A 207 8.18 2.54 -13.97
C PHE A 207 8.74 1.14 -13.71
N LEU A 208 8.49 0.16 -14.59
CA LEU A 208 9.05 -1.19 -14.49
C LEU A 208 10.58 -1.19 -14.49
N ASN A 209 11.22 -0.38 -15.33
CA ASN A 209 12.69 -0.25 -15.36
C ASN A 209 13.25 0.26 -14.03
N VAL A 210 12.59 1.24 -13.42
CA VAL A 210 12.96 1.73 -12.07
C VAL A 210 12.81 0.64 -11.02
N GLN A 211 11.69 -0.09 -11.02
CA GLN A 211 11.49 -1.20 -10.08
C GLN A 211 12.53 -2.31 -10.30
N MET A 212 12.82 -2.67 -11.55
CA MET A 212 13.82 -3.68 -11.92
C MET A 212 15.23 -3.28 -11.43
N ALA A 213 15.64 -2.02 -11.64
CA ALA A 213 16.90 -1.51 -11.14
C ALA A 213 16.98 -1.59 -9.59
N GLY A 214 15.89 -1.24 -8.90
CA GLY A 214 15.78 -1.38 -7.45
C GLY A 214 15.90 -2.85 -6.99
N ILE A 215 15.28 -3.79 -7.70
CA ILE A 215 15.37 -5.22 -7.40
C ILE A 215 16.81 -5.73 -7.59
N LEU A 216 17.45 -5.38 -8.71
CA LEU A 216 18.79 -5.83 -9.05
C LEU A 216 19.88 -5.26 -8.12
N THR A 217 19.67 -4.06 -7.57
CA THR A 217 20.62 -3.44 -6.63
C THR A 217 20.57 -4.04 -5.22
N GLN A 218 19.40 -4.51 -4.78
CA GLN A 218 19.19 -4.94 -3.40
C GLN A 218 19.36 -6.45 -3.17
N LEU A 219 19.27 -7.30 -4.21
CA LEU A 219 19.08 -8.74 -4.00
C LEU A 219 20.02 -9.71 -4.73
N LYS A 220 20.12 -10.87 -4.08
CA LYS A 220 20.24 -12.19 -4.72
C LYS A 220 18.82 -12.62 -5.17
N LEU A 221 18.61 -12.87 -6.46
CA LEU A 221 17.28 -13.18 -7.02
C LEU A 221 16.57 -14.34 -6.29
N THR A 222 15.36 -14.07 -5.81
CA THR A 222 14.45 -15.09 -5.27
C THR A 222 13.73 -15.83 -6.40
N ALA A 223 13.13 -16.98 -6.10
CA ALA A 223 12.34 -17.74 -7.07
C ALA A 223 11.18 -16.92 -7.65
N TRP A 224 10.54 -16.08 -6.83
CA TRP A 224 9.44 -15.24 -7.29
C TRP A 224 9.91 -14.13 -8.24
N VAL A 225 10.98 -13.41 -7.91
CA VAL A 225 11.55 -12.38 -8.80
C VAL A 225 12.03 -12.97 -10.13
N THR A 226 12.66 -14.15 -10.08
CA THR A 226 13.12 -14.85 -11.29
C THR A 226 11.95 -15.19 -12.22
N ASN A 227 10.81 -15.60 -11.65
CA ASN A 227 9.59 -15.85 -12.40
C ASN A 227 9.05 -14.57 -13.06
N LEU A 228 9.01 -13.45 -12.34
CA LEU A 228 8.58 -12.17 -12.89
C LEU A 228 9.47 -11.70 -14.04
N PHE A 229 10.79 -11.84 -13.90
CA PHE A 229 11.75 -11.46 -14.93
C PHE A 229 11.63 -12.32 -16.19
N GLN A 230 11.43 -13.64 -16.04
CA GLN A 230 11.15 -14.51 -17.18
C GLN A 230 9.88 -14.10 -17.92
N ASN A 231 8.83 -13.72 -17.20
CA ASN A 231 7.59 -13.25 -17.81
C ASN A 231 7.69 -11.82 -18.39
N ALA A 232 8.72 -11.05 -18.02
CA ALA A 232 9.03 -9.75 -18.60
C ALA A 232 9.87 -9.85 -19.89
N MET A 233 10.60 -10.96 -20.09
CA MET A 233 11.38 -11.24 -21.30
C MET A 233 10.48 -11.61 -22.48
N PHE A 234 9.72 -10.62 -22.95
CA PHE A 234 8.83 -10.75 -24.09
C PHE A 234 9.43 -10.04 -25.31
N GLU A 235 9.49 -10.72 -26.47
CA GLU A 235 10.21 -10.23 -27.66
C GLU A 235 9.74 -8.84 -28.11
N GLU A 236 8.43 -8.56 -28.05
CA GLU A 236 7.87 -7.26 -28.45
C GLU A 236 8.27 -6.12 -27.49
N TRP A 237 8.67 -6.45 -26.26
CA TRP A 237 8.98 -5.47 -25.22
C TRP A 237 10.48 -5.29 -25.01
N GLU A 238 11.33 -6.00 -25.75
CA GLU A 238 12.79 -6.01 -25.56
C GLU A 238 13.41 -4.61 -25.61
N TYR A 239 12.86 -3.71 -26.44
CA TYR A 239 13.31 -2.32 -26.55
C TYR A 239 12.82 -1.40 -25.41
N LEU A 240 11.79 -1.81 -24.68
CA LEU A 240 11.15 -1.05 -23.60
C LEU A 240 11.64 -1.53 -22.23
N ILE A 241 11.77 -2.84 -22.06
CA ILE A 241 12.31 -3.50 -20.88
C ILE A 241 13.18 -4.68 -21.30
N TYR A 242 14.43 -4.68 -20.83
CA TYR A 242 15.39 -5.73 -21.14
C TYR A 242 15.93 -6.36 -19.86
N VAL A 243 15.73 -7.67 -19.73
CA VAL A 243 16.37 -8.49 -18.70
C VAL A 243 17.47 -9.31 -19.36
N ASP A 244 18.70 -9.16 -18.89
CA ASP A 244 19.82 -9.95 -19.38
C ASP A 244 19.62 -11.44 -19.05
N PRO A 245 19.63 -12.37 -20.04
CA PRO A 245 19.47 -13.81 -19.81
C PRO A 245 20.46 -14.43 -18.80
N ARG A 246 21.62 -13.78 -18.59
CA ARG A 246 22.61 -14.18 -17.58
C ARG A 246 22.06 -14.06 -16.17
N VAL A 247 21.18 -13.08 -15.91
CA VAL A 247 20.53 -12.87 -14.61
C VAL A 247 19.68 -14.09 -14.24
N LEU A 248 18.86 -14.59 -15.17
CA LEU A 248 18.06 -15.80 -14.96
C LEU A 248 18.93 -17.03 -14.76
N THR A 249 20.00 -17.14 -15.55
CA THR A 249 20.95 -18.24 -15.46
C THR A 249 21.62 -18.28 -14.08
N ASP A 250 22.05 -17.14 -13.56
CA ASP A 250 22.70 -17.05 -12.25
C ASP A 250 21.71 -17.22 -11.10
N ALA A 251 20.47 -16.75 -11.25
CA ALA A 251 19.38 -17.01 -10.31
C ALA A 251 19.07 -18.50 -10.20
N VAL A 252 18.96 -19.22 -11.33
CA VAL A 252 18.73 -20.67 -11.32
C VAL A 252 19.93 -21.40 -10.74
N LYS A 253 21.17 -21.02 -11.07
CA LYS A 253 22.36 -21.59 -10.42
C LYS A 253 22.31 -21.41 -8.91
N PHE A 254 21.83 -20.26 -8.42
CA PHE A 254 21.68 -20.00 -7.00
C PHE A 254 20.62 -20.90 -6.37
N MET A 255 19.44 -21.03 -6.98
CA MET A 255 18.38 -21.93 -6.51
C MET A 255 18.86 -23.40 -6.45
N LEU A 256 19.56 -23.87 -7.49
CA LEU A 256 20.09 -25.24 -7.56
C LEU A 256 21.15 -25.57 -6.51
N LYS A 257 21.79 -24.56 -5.89
CA LYS A 257 22.73 -24.78 -4.77
C LYS A 257 22.00 -25.13 -3.47
N HIS A 258 20.73 -24.76 -3.35
CA HIS A 258 19.92 -24.93 -2.15
C HIS A 258 18.92 -26.10 -2.28
N GLN A 259 19.15 -26.98 -3.26
CA GLN A 259 18.40 -28.24 -3.35
C GLN A 259 19.10 -29.30 -2.49
N ASN A 260 18.34 -29.89 -1.58
CA ASN A 260 18.79 -30.99 -0.73
C ASN A 260 18.87 -32.32 -1.51
N PRO A 261 19.58 -33.34 -1.00
CA PRO A 261 19.66 -34.66 -1.63
C PRO A 261 18.29 -35.32 -1.84
N ASP A 262 17.35 -35.07 -0.93
CA ASP A 262 15.98 -35.61 -0.96
C ASP A 262 15.10 -34.94 -2.04
N GLY A 263 15.59 -33.84 -2.64
CA GLY A 263 14.94 -33.14 -3.75
C GLY A 263 14.12 -31.91 -3.34
N ASP A 264 13.93 -31.68 -2.04
CA ASP A 264 13.34 -30.46 -1.48
C ASP A 264 14.29 -29.27 -1.60
N PHE A 265 13.71 -28.07 -1.57
CA PHE A 265 14.45 -26.81 -1.53
C PHE A 265 14.36 -26.21 -0.13
N GLY A 266 15.52 -25.86 0.41
CA GLY A 266 15.66 -25.16 1.69
C GLY A 266 15.81 -23.65 1.52
N GLU A 267 15.48 -22.92 2.58
CA GLU A 267 15.85 -21.51 2.69
C GLU A 267 17.38 -21.36 2.79
N THR A 268 17.89 -20.14 2.55
CA THR A 268 19.32 -19.87 2.69
C THR A 268 19.78 -19.96 4.15
N GLU A 269 21.08 -20.16 4.37
CA GLU A 269 21.72 -20.18 5.70
C GLU A 269 21.44 -18.94 6.58
N PHE A 270 21.04 -17.82 5.98
CA PHE A 270 20.68 -16.58 6.68
C PHE A 270 19.30 -16.65 7.36
N TYR A 271 18.48 -17.64 7.02
CA TYR A 271 17.14 -17.82 7.56
C TYR A 271 17.07 -19.13 8.35
N ASN A 272 17.10 -19.02 9.67
CA ASN A 272 16.97 -20.17 10.59
C ASN A 272 15.51 -20.65 10.75
N ILE A 273 14.56 -19.98 10.08
CA ILE A 273 13.13 -20.28 10.11
C ILE A 273 12.57 -20.10 8.71
N THR A 274 11.61 -20.94 8.34
CA THR A 274 10.84 -20.72 7.12
C THR A 274 10.18 -19.33 7.14
N LEU A 275 10.27 -18.64 6.00
CA LEU A 275 9.65 -17.33 5.80
C LEU A 275 8.12 -17.43 5.72
N ASP A 276 7.56 -18.62 5.45
CA ASP A 276 6.12 -18.83 5.49
C ASP A 276 5.61 -18.92 6.93
N HIS A 277 4.94 -17.85 7.36
CA HIS A 277 4.32 -17.75 8.68
C HIS A 277 3.32 -18.86 9.00
N LYS A 278 2.70 -19.50 7.99
CA LYS A 278 1.76 -20.62 8.19
C LYS A 278 2.48 -21.89 8.67
N TYR A 279 3.74 -22.08 8.29
CA TYR A 279 4.56 -23.21 8.71
C TYR A 279 5.39 -22.90 9.95
N ARG A 280 5.54 -21.61 10.32
CA ARG A 280 6.30 -21.16 11.50
C ARG A 280 5.81 -21.76 12.83
N TYR A 281 4.52 -22.10 12.95
CA TYR A 281 3.91 -22.62 14.18
C TYR A 281 3.75 -24.16 14.22
N GLN A 282 4.05 -24.88 13.14
CA GLN A 282 3.91 -26.34 13.06
C GLN A 282 5.15 -27.12 13.54
N LYS A 283 5.94 -26.53 14.45
CA LYS A 283 7.23 -27.08 14.91
C LYS A 283 7.13 -28.42 15.66
N SER A 284 5.92 -28.88 16.03
CA SER A 284 5.74 -30.04 16.92
C SER A 284 5.39 -31.37 16.21
N SER A 285 5.14 -31.39 14.89
CA SER A 285 4.68 -32.63 14.22
C SER A 285 5.45 -33.04 12.97
N PHE A 286 6.32 -32.20 12.41
CA PHE A 286 7.17 -32.57 11.29
C PHE A 286 8.65 -32.36 11.67
N PRO A 287 9.45 -33.45 11.81
CA PRO A 287 10.82 -33.35 12.30
C PRO A 287 11.82 -32.73 11.33
N ASN A 288 11.46 -32.39 10.09
CA ASN A 288 12.42 -31.93 9.08
C ASN A 288 11.94 -30.64 8.42
N ASP A 289 12.89 -29.73 8.20
CA ASP A 289 12.81 -28.40 7.57
C ASP A 289 12.26 -28.36 6.12
N VAL A 290 11.48 -29.37 5.72
CA VAL A 290 10.93 -29.53 4.36
C VAL A 290 9.76 -28.57 4.18
N SER A 291 10.00 -27.42 3.54
CA SER A 291 8.93 -26.55 3.08
C SER A 291 8.42 -27.01 1.72
N ILE A 292 7.31 -27.76 1.72
CA ILE A 292 6.61 -28.18 0.49
C ILE A 292 6.21 -26.96 -0.33
N GLY A 293 5.76 -25.88 0.32
CA GLY A 293 5.41 -24.62 -0.34
C GLY A 293 6.59 -23.97 -1.07
N LEU A 294 7.75 -23.89 -0.42
CA LEU A 294 8.97 -23.36 -1.04
C LEU A 294 9.43 -24.25 -2.20
N THR A 295 9.46 -25.57 -1.98
CA THR A 295 9.84 -26.55 -3.00
C THR A 295 8.94 -26.43 -4.24
N ALA A 296 7.63 -26.28 -4.04
CA ALA A 296 6.68 -26.09 -5.13
C ALA A 296 6.92 -24.76 -5.88
N LEU A 297 7.12 -23.64 -5.17
CA LEU A 297 7.39 -22.33 -5.76
C LEU A 297 8.68 -22.35 -6.61
N VAL A 298 9.79 -22.83 -6.03
CA VAL A 298 11.08 -22.91 -6.73
C VAL A 298 10.98 -23.82 -7.94
N THR A 299 10.32 -24.97 -7.82
CA THR A 299 10.16 -25.91 -8.93
C THR A 299 9.31 -25.32 -10.06
N ALA A 300 8.23 -24.61 -9.73
CA ALA A 300 7.40 -23.91 -10.71
C ALA A 300 8.21 -22.85 -11.47
N THR A 301 8.95 -22.01 -10.74
CA THR A 301 9.86 -21.02 -11.35
C THR A 301 10.89 -21.67 -12.26
N ILE A 302 11.62 -22.69 -11.80
CA ILE A 302 12.66 -23.33 -12.62
C ILE A 302 12.04 -23.93 -13.87
N LYS A 303 10.83 -24.49 -13.79
CA LYS A 303 10.11 -25.04 -14.95
C LYS A 303 9.75 -23.97 -15.97
N GLU A 304 9.33 -22.78 -15.54
CA GLU A 304 9.04 -21.66 -16.45
C GLU A 304 10.31 -21.11 -17.11
N VAL A 305 11.44 -21.13 -16.41
CA VAL A 305 12.71 -20.56 -16.90
C VAL A 305 13.52 -21.56 -17.71
N VAL A 306 13.26 -22.86 -17.61
CA VAL A 306 14.16 -23.94 -18.11
C VAL A 306 14.46 -23.86 -19.61
N ASP A 307 13.51 -23.35 -20.40
CA ASP A 307 13.67 -23.25 -21.85
C ASP A 307 14.56 -22.07 -22.27
N SER A 308 14.63 -21.03 -21.44
CA SER A 308 15.56 -19.91 -21.58
C SER A 308 17.00 -20.27 -21.17
N LEU A 309 17.20 -21.42 -20.52
CA LEU A 309 18.52 -21.85 -20.04
C LEU A 309 19.27 -22.66 -21.10
N HIS A 310 20.61 -22.59 -21.07
CA HIS A 310 21.47 -23.32 -21.99
C HIS A 310 22.51 -24.19 -21.28
N GLY A 311 23.01 -25.20 -22.02
CA GLY A 311 24.14 -26.03 -21.62
C GLY A 311 23.92 -26.87 -20.36
N THR A 312 24.93 -26.92 -19.49
CA THR A 312 24.97 -27.79 -18.30
C THR A 312 23.94 -27.40 -17.25
N ILE A 313 23.58 -26.11 -17.18
CA ILE A 313 22.64 -25.59 -16.19
C ILE A 313 21.23 -26.08 -16.50
N ARG A 314 20.82 -26.07 -17.78
CA ARG A 314 19.53 -26.64 -18.22
C ARG A 314 19.41 -28.11 -17.83
N LYS A 315 20.46 -28.91 -18.03
CA LYS A 315 20.48 -30.33 -17.63
C LYS A 315 20.29 -30.50 -16.13
N ARG A 316 21.01 -29.71 -15.32
CA ARG A 316 20.89 -29.73 -13.85
C ARG A 316 19.50 -29.27 -13.38
N ALA A 317 18.95 -28.24 -14.01
CA ALA A 317 17.59 -27.75 -13.74
C ALA A 317 16.54 -28.84 -13.98
N ASN A 318 16.60 -29.53 -15.12
CA ASN A 318 15.70 -30.66 -15.41
C ASN A 318 15.82 -31.80 -14.39
N GLN A 319 17.05 -32.15 -13.97
CA GLN A 319 17.26 -33.15 -12.92
C GLN A 319 16.68 -32.72 -11.58
N ALA A 320 16.86 -31.44 -11.22
CA ALA A 320 16.33 -30.87 -9.99
C ALA A 320 14.80 -30.89 -9.98
N ILE A 321 14.15 -30.51 -11.09
CA ILE A 321 12.69 -30.57 -11.25
C ILE A 321 12.18 -31.99 -11.02
N LEU A 322 12.81 -33.00 -11.63
CA LEU A 322 12.37 -34.40 -11.48
C LEU A 322 12.47 -34.88 -10.03
N ARG A 323 13.54 -34.53 -9.32
CA ARG A 323 13.70 -34.86 -7.89
C ARG A 323 12.62 -34.20 -7.04
N ALA A 324 12.41 -32.90 -7.21
CA ALA A 324 11.40 -32.16 -6.46
C ALA A 324 9.97 -32.69 -6.74
N GLN A 325 9.66 -33.01 -8.00
CA GLN A 325 8.38 -33.62 -8.37
C GLN A 325 8.16 -34.98 -7.71
N SER A 326 9.19 -35.81 -7.65
CA SER A 326 9.10 -37.12 -6.99
C SER A 326 8.77 -36.98 -5.50
N LEU A 327 9.40 -36.01 -4.83
CA LEU A 327 9.13 -35.71 -3.41
C LEU A 327 7.70 -35.19 -3.21
N ILE A 328 7.26 -34.21 -4.00
CA ILE A 328 5.90 -33.65 -3.91
C ILE A 328 4.85 -34.74 -4.15
N PHE A 329 5.07 -35.65 -5.11
CA PHE A 329 4.13 -36.73 -5.41
C PHE A 329 4.03 -37.74 -4.27
N CYS A 330 5.15 -38.09 -3.62
CA CYS A 330 5.16 -38.94 -2.43
C CYS A 330 4.36 -38.32 -1.27
N PHE A 331 4.46 -37.01 -1.03
CA PHE A 331 3.67 -36.34 0.00
C PHE A 331 2.17 -36.31 -0.31
N LYS A 332 1.79 -36.16 -1.58
CA LYS A 332 0.37 -36.18 -2.01
C LYS A 332 -0.29 -37.54 -1.79
N LEU A 333 0.46 -38.63 -1.94
CA LEU A 333 -0.01 -40.01 -1.68
C LEU A 333 -0.13 -40.34 -0.18
N LEU A 334 0.63 -39.68 0.69
CA LEU A 334 0.58 -39.88 2.15
C LEU A 334 -0.51 -39.04 2.84
N SER A 335 -1.13 -38.10 2.12
CA SER A 335 -2.15 -37.17 2.63
C SER A 335 -3.59 -37.55 2.23
N ILE A 336 -3.75 -38.70 1.58
CA ILE A 336 -5.02 -39.35 1.23
C ILE A 336 -5.06 -40.66 2.04
#